data_AF-A0A937I398-F1
#
_entry.id   AF-A0A937I398-F1
#
_cell.length_a   1.000
_cell.length_b   1.000
_cell.length_c   1.000
_cell.angle_alpha   90.00
_cell.angle_beta   90.00
_cell.angle_gamma   90.00
#
_symmetry.space_group_name_H-M   'P 1'
#
loop_
_entity.id
_entity.type
_entity.pdbx_description
1 polymer ?
#
loop_
_entity_poly.entity_id
_entity_poly.type
_entity_poly.pdbx_seq_one_letter_code
_entity_poly.pdbx_strand_id
1 'polypeptide(L)'
;RHESGHYYFNRLVNSPALLDEFRTLFGDERQDYASSLQEYYANKRSKVRDPNLISHYAQAHPFEDWAEVWSHYLHMVDTLETAAEYDMQQGSKLFDDIDQLLGKWSDLSMMLNSLNRSMGLEDAYPFVLSDLTLKKLRFVHGLIYPS
;
A
#
# COMPACT_ATOMS: atom_id res chain seq x y z
N ARG A 1 -11.59 -1.48 -0.18
CA ARG A 1 -10.38 -1.01 0.52
C ARG A 1 -9.86 0.29 -0.09
N HIS A 2 -9.69 0.37 -1.41
CA HIS A 2 -9.34 1.62 -2.12
C HIS A 2 -10.25 2.82 -1.75
N GLU A 3 -11.57 2.71 -1.96
CA GLU A 3 -12.52 3.81 -1.68
C GLU A 3 -12.53 4.26 -0.21
N SER A 4 -12.27 3.35 0.74
CA SER A 4 -12.15 3.74 2.15
C SER A 4 -10.89 4.56 2.39
N GLY A 5 -9.83 4.38 1.60
CA GLY A 5 -8.63 5.21 1.64
C GLY A 5 -8.93 6.68 1.36
N HIS A 6 -9.72 6.97 0.32
CA HIS A 6 -10.17 8.34 0.05
C HIS A 6 -10.99 8.92 1.20
N TYR A 7 -11.89 8.13 1.78
CA TYR A 7 -12.71 8.55 2.91
C TYR A 7 -11.87 8.86 4.16
N TYR A 8 -10.83 8.07 4.45
CA TYR A 8 -9.97 8.26 5.62
C TYR A 8 -8.89 9.32 5.44
N PHE A 9 -8.53 9.68 4.20
CA PHE A 9 -7.53 10.71 3.93
C PHE A 9 -7.78 11.99 4.74
N ASN A 10 -8.96 12.60 4.56
CA ASN A 10 -9.31 13.87 5.23
C ASN A 10 -9.48 13.73 6.76
N ARG A 11 -9.67 12.51 7.27
CA ARG A 11 -9.79 12.26 8.72
C ARG A 11 -8.45 12.13 9.39
N LEU A 12 -7.50 11.47 8.72
CA LEU A 12 -6.18 11.14 9.24
C LEU A 12 -5.15 12.22 8.91
N VAL A 13 -5.13 12.70 7.67
CA VAL A 13 -4.22 13.76 7.20
C VAL A 13 -4.89 15.12 7.39
N ASN A 14 -5.03 15.53 8.66
CA ASN A 14 -5.86 16.67 9.06
C ASN A 14 -5.07 17.88 9.60
N SER A 15 -3.75 17.85 9.53
CA SER A 15 -2.88 18.95 9.97
C SER A 15 -1.91 19.38 8.86
N PRO A 16 -1.44 20.65 8.87
CA PRO A 16 -0.45 21.11 7.90
C PRO A 16 0.82 20.26 7.87
N ALA A 17 1.32 19.82 9.04
CA ALA A 17 2.51 18.99 9.13
C ALA A 17 2.33 17.63 8.45
N LEU A 18 1.17 16.99 8.64
CA LEU A 18 0.84 15.72 7.98
C LEU A 18 0.65 15.88 6.46
N LEU A 19 0.08 17.01 6.01
CA LEU A 19 -0.02 17.31 4.58
C LEU A 19 1.34 17.51 3.93
N ASP A 20 2.29 18.14 4.62
CA ASP A 20 3.65 18.34 4.09
C ASP A 20 4.42 17.01 4.03
N GLU A 21 4.26 16.15 5.03
CA GLU A 21 4.80 14.78 5.00
C GLU A 21 4.16 13.95 3.89
N PHE A 22 2.83 14.03 3.74
CA PHE A 22 2.11 13.40 2.63
C PHE A 22 2.69 13.83 1.28
N ARG A 23 2.87 15.13 1.05
CA ARG A 23 3.42 15.64 -0.22
C ARG A 23 4.83 15.17 -0.50
N THR A 24 5.64 15.02 0.56
CA THR A 24 7.00 14.48 0.44
C THR A 24 7.00 13.03 -0.04
N LEU A 25 5.98 12.25 0.35
CA LEU A 25 5.89 10.82 0.04
C LEU A 25 5.11 10.53 -1.25
N PHE A 26 3.97 11.18 -1.46
CA PHE A 26 2.97 10.87 -2.51
C PHE A 26 2.94 11.90 -3.65
N GLY A 27 3.54 13.08 -3.45
CA GLY A 27 3.50 14.19 -4.39
C GLY A 27 2.39 15.20 -4.10
N ASP A 28 2.30 16.24 -4.94
CA ASP A 28 1.41 17.38 -4.73
C ASP A 28 -0.04 17.06 -5.09
N GLU A 29 -0.90 16.92 -4.09
CA GLU A 29 -2.31 16.58 -4.23
C GLU A 29 -3.19 17.72 -4.77
N ARG A 30 -2.64 18.93 -4.90
CA ARG A 30 -3.37 20.10 -5.40
C ARG A 30 -3.49 20.11 -6.92
N GLN A 31 -2.86 19.15 -7.60
CA GLN A 31 -3.02 18.94 -9.03
C GLN A 31 -4.51 18.74 -9.36
N ASP A 32 -4.95 19.25 -10.51
CA ASP A 32 -6.35 19.10 -10.90
C ASP A 32 -6.67 17.61 -11.10
N TYR A 33 -7.53 17.09 -10.24
CA TYR A 33 -7.84 15.67 -10.18
C TYR A 33 -8.40 15.14 -11.50
N ALA A 34 -9.39 15.86 -12.06
CA ALA A 34 -10.07 15.45 -13.28
C ALA A 34 -9.12 15.43 -14.48
N SER A 35 -8.27 16.47 -14.61
CA SER A 35 -7.28 16.58 -15.67
C SER A 35 -6.20 15.51 -15.54
N SER A 36 -5.71 15.24 -14.32
CA SER A 36 -4.71 14.19 -14.06
C SER A 36 -5.21 12.81 -14.47
N LEU A 37 -6.47 12.49 -14.14
CA LEU A 37 -7.10 11.24 -14.57
C LEU A 37 -7.27 11.18 -16.09
N GLN A 38 -7.71 12.26 -16.74
CA GLN A 38 -7.82 12.30 -18.20
C GLN A 38 -6.47 12.05 -18.88
N GLU A 39 -5.41 12.71 -18.42
CA GLU A 39 -4.06 12.52 -18.94
C GLU A 39 -3.59 11.07 -18.73
N TYR A 40 -3.81 10.51 -17.54
CA TYR A 40 -3.48 9.13 -17.26
C TYR A 40 -4.21 8.17 -18.21
N TYR A 41 -5.52 8.32 -18.40
CA TYR A 41 -6.29 7.43 -19.28
C TYR A 41 -5.91 7.56 -20.76
N ALA A 42 -5.59 8.79 -21.20
CA ALA A 42 -5.09 9.03 -22.56
C ALA A 42 -3.74 8.33 -22.81
N ASN A 43 -2.89 8.24 -21.78
CA ASN A 43 -1.51 7.75 -21.90
C ASN A 43 -1.25 6.38 -21.23
N LYS A 44 -2.25 5.73 -20.64
CA LYS A 44 -2.04 4.54 -19.77
C LYS A 44 -1.33 3.37 -20.45
N ARG A 45 -1.41 3.27 -21.77
CA ARG A 45 -0.77 2.18 -22.54
C ARG A 45 0.72 2.44 -22.81
N SER A 46 1.11 3.70 -22.90
CA SER A 46 2.49 4.12 -23.15
C SER A 46 3.23 4.47 -21.86
N LYS A 47 2.52 4.71 -20.75
CA LYS A 47 3.11 4.99 -19.45
C LYS A 47 3.86 3.74 -18.95
N VAL A 48 5.14 3.93 -18.64
CA VAL A 48 5.97 2.87 -18.04
C VAL A 48 5.54 2.70 -16.58
N ARG A 49 5.41 1.46 -16.11
CA ARG A 49 5.11 1.18 -14.71
C ARG A 49 6.25 1.70 -13.81
N ASP A 50 5.92 2.58 -12.87
CA ASP A 50 6.83 2.98 -11.81
C ASP A 50 6.96 1.83 -10.77
N PRO A 51 8.19 1.32 -10.51
CA PRO A 51 8.40 0.28 -9.51
C PRO A 51 8.18 0.75 -8.06
N ASN A 52 8.09 2.05 -7.82
CA ASN A 52 7.88 2.61 -6.48
C ASN A 52 6.40 2.71 -6.06
N LEU A 53 5.48 2.33 -6.95
CA LEU A 53 4.04 2.44 -6.74
C LEU A 53 3.39 1.06 -6.73
N ILE A 54 2.39 0.90 -5.86
CA ILE A 54 1.70 -0.37 -5.64
C ILE A 54 1.05 -0.90 -6.92
N SER A 55 0.43 -0.01 -7.69
CA SER A 55 -0.22 -0.36 -8.94
C SER A 55 0.11 0.63 -10.04
N HIS A 56 -0.20 0.24 -11.28
CA HIS A 56 -0.07 1.15 -12.41
C HIS A 56 -0.99 2.37 -12.26
N TYR A 57 -2.14 2.21 -11.60
CA TYR A 57 -3.15 3.26 -11.41
C TYR A 57 -2.75 4.29 -10.36
N ALA A 58 -1.94 3.94 -9.36
CA ALA A 58 -1.35 4.89 -8.42
C ALA A 58 -0.61 6.05 -9.11
N GLN A 59 -0.11 5.86 -10.33
CA GLN A 59 0.51 6.91 -11.15
C GLN A 59 -0.47 7.98 -11.66
N ALA A 60 -1.77 7.84 -11.43
CA ALA A 60 -2.78 8.73 -11.98
C ALA A 60 -2.91 10.02 -11.18
N HIS A 61 -2.77 9.96 -9.85
CA HIS A 61 -2.85 11.12 -8.96
C HIS A 61 -2.28 10.78 -7.58
N PRO A 62 -1.72 11.73 -6.80
CA PRO A 62 -1.28 11.48 -5.43
C PRO A 62 -2.36 10.88 -4.50
N PHE A 63 -3.62 11.29 -4.67
CA PHE A 63 -4.75 10.67 -3.94
C PHE A 63 -5.01 9.21 -4.33
N GLU A 64 -4.69 8.83 -5.57
CA GLU A 64 -4.83 7.45 -6.05
C GLU A 64 -3.70 6.58 -5.51
N ASP A 65 -2.48 7.10 -5.50
CA ASP A 65 -1.34 6.45 -4.84
C ASP A 65 -1.60 6.23 -3.34
N TRP A 66 -2.14 7.23 -2.65
CA TRP A 66 -2.60 7.09 -1.27
C TRP A 66 -3.61 5.96 -1.09
N ALA A 67 -4.68 5.94 -1.90
CA ALA A 67 -5.74 4.95 -1.77
C ALA A 67 -5.26 3.53 -2.09
N GLU A 68 -4.31 3.39 -3.02
CA GLU A 68 -3.65 2.13 -3.36
C GLU A 68 -2.73 1.64 -2.23
N VAL A 69 -1.91 2.51 -1.63
CA VAL A 69 -1.09 2.15 -0.47
C VAL A 69 -1.95 1.80 0.74
N TRP A 70 -3.00 2.57 1.01
CA TRP A 70 -3.98 2.27 2.06
C TRP A 70 -4.64 0.91 1.84
N SER A 71 -5.07 0.63 0.61
CA SER A 71 -5.67 -0.64 0.24
C SER A 71 -4.70 -1.79 0.44
N HIS A 72 -3.42 -1.58 0.11
CA HIS A 72 -2.37 -2.56 0.30
C HIS A 72 -2.07 -2.81 1.77
N TYR A 73 -2.00 -1.76 2.59
CA TYR A 73 -1.83 -1.87 4.04
C TYR A 73 -2.92 -2.73 4.69
N LEU A 74 -4.19 -2.46 4.37
CA LEU A 74 -5.30 -3.27 4.87
C LEU A 74 -5.25 -4.72 4.35
N HIS A 75 -4.80 -4.93 3.12
CA HIS A 75 -4.57 -6.28 2.60
C HIS A 75 -3.53 -7.04 3.42
N MET A 76 -2.40 -6.40 3.75
CA MET A 76 -1.36 -7.01 4.58
C MET A 76 -1.89 -7.38 5.96
N VAL A 77 -2.57 -6.44 6.63
CA VAL A 77 -3.14 -6.65 7.97
C VAL A 77 -4.15 -7.80 7.97
N ASP A 78 -5.14 -7.77 7.07
CA ASP A 78 -6.20 -8.79 7.00
C ASP A 78 -5.62 -10.19 6.71
N THR A 79 -4.59 -10.28 5.86
CA THR A 79 -3.95 -11.54 5.52
C THR A 79 -3.06 -12.08 6.65
N LEU A 80 -2.36 -11.19 7.37
CA LEU A 80 -1.60 -11.57 8.58
C LEU A 80 -2.53 -12.01 9.72
N GLU A 81 -3.69 -11.37 9.87
CA GLU A 81 -4.73 -11.77 10.81
C GLU A 81 -5.28 -13.16 10.45
N THR A 82 -5.61 -13.38 9.18
CA THR A 82 -6.07 -14.68 8.70
C THR A 82 -5.03 -15.78 8.99
N ALA A 83 -3.75 -15.52 8.71
CA ALA A 83 -2.68 -16.46 9.01
C ALA A 83 -2.59 -16.77 10.52
N ALA A 84 -2.85 -15.78 11.38
CA ALA A 84 -2.87 -15.98 12.83
C ALA A 84 -4.05 -16.85 13.29
N GLU A 85 -5.21 -16.76 12.64
CA GLU A 85 -6.38 -17.61 12.93
C GLU A 85 -6.14 -19.08 12.58
N TYR A 86 -5.18 -19.36 11.71
CA TYR A 86 -4.71 -20.72 11.38
C TYR A 86 -3.41 -21.11 12.11
N ASP A 87 -3.04 -20.39 13.17
CA ASP A 87 -1.84 -20.64 14.00
C ASP A 87 -0.51 -20.66 13.20
N MET A 88 -0.46 -19.93 12.08
CA MET A 88 0.77 -19.80 11.30
C MET A 88 1.75 -18.88 12.02
N GLN A 89 3.04 -19.23 12.04
CA GLN A 89 4.08 -18.42 12.73
C GLN A 89 4.16 -16.98 12.22
N GLN A 90 3.90 -16.77 10.94
CA GLN A 90 3.92 -15.46 10.30
C GLN A 90 2.67 -14.63 10.61
N GLY A 91 1.65 -15.23 11.22
CA GLY A 91 0.43 -14.52 11.60
C GLY A 91 0.68 -13.42 12.63
N SER A 92 -0.19 -12.41 12.66
CA SER A 92 -0.19 -11.41 13.73
C SER A 92 -1.61 -11.05 14.17
N LYS A 93 -1.79 -10.87 15.48
CA LYS A 93 -3.00 -10.29 16.10
C LYS A 93 -2.74 -8.90 16.69
N LEU A 94 -1.47 -8.51 16.76
CA LEU A 94 -1.00 -7.20 17.20
C LEU A 94 -0.31 -6.52 16.02
N PHE A 95 -0.58 -5.22 15.86
CA PHE A 95 -0.21 -4.43 14.70
C PHE A 95 0.28 -3.04 15.12
N ASP A 96 0.93 -2.93 16.27
CA ASP A 96 1.49 -1.69 16.82
C ASP A 96 2.92 -1.41 16.35
N ASP A 97 3.66 -2.45 15.95
CA ASP A 97 4.99 -2.33 15.35
C ASP A 97 4.96 -2.60 13.84
N ILE A 98 5.15 -1.55 13.05
CA ILE A 98 5.20 -1.65 11.59
C ILE A 98 6.37 -2.48 11.07
N ASP A 99 7.55 -2.42 11.69
CA ASP A 99 8.70 -3.17 11.18
C ASP A 99 8.53 -4.67 11.44
N GLN A 100 7.91 -5.04 12.57
CA GLN A 100 7.48 -6.42 12.80
C GLN A 100 6.41 -6.86 11.79
N LEU A 101 5.41 -6.02 11.51
CA LEU A 101 4.37 -6.30 10.52
C LEU A 101 4.97 -6.54 9.12
N LEU A 102 5.87 -5.65 8.68
CA LEU A 102 6.54 -5.74 7.38
C LEU A 102 7.41 -7.01 7.29
N GLY A 103 8.11 -7.39 8.36
CA GLY A 103 8.88 -8.63 8.42
C GLY A 103 7.99 -9.87 8.25
N LYS A 104 6.91 -9.94 9.04
CA LYS A 104 5.94 -11.04 8.94
C LYS A 104 5.27 -11.13 7.58
N TRP A 105 4.93 -9.98 6.98
CA TRP A 105 4.36 -9.92 5.64
C TRP A 105 5.31 -10.46 4.58
N SER A 106 6.59 -10.08 4.66
CA SER A 106 7.63 -10.58 3.76
C SER A 106 7.72 -12.10 3.84
N ASP A 107 7.80 -12.67 5.05
CA ASP A 107 7.88 -14.13 5.23
C ASP A 107 6.63 -14.85 4.69
N LEU A 108 5.44 -14.32 4.99
CA LEU A 108 4.17 -14.90 4.56
C LEU A 108 4.02 -14.89 3.04
N SER A 109 4.35 -13.76 2.39
CA SER A 109 4.26 -13.62 0.93
C SER A 109 5.25 -14.54 0.20
N MET A 110 6.48 -14.69 0.70
CA MET A 110 7.46 -15.64 0.15
C MET A 110 6.99 -17.09 0.26
N MET A 111 6.40 -17.45 1.40
CA MET A 111 5.83 -18.77 1.61
C MET A 111 4.63 -19.02 0.67
N LEU A 112 3.72 -18.06 0.55
CA LEU A 112 2.55 -18.15 -0.34
C LEU A 112 2.97 -18.34 -1.80
N ASN A 113 3.94 -17.56 -2.27
CA ASN A 113 4.49 -17.71 -3.62
C ASN A 113 5.14 -19.09 -3.81
N SER A 114 5.87 -19.59 -2.81
CA SER A 114 6.51 -20.91 -2.90
C SER A 114 5.49 -22.06 -2.95
N LEU A 115 4.39 -21.95 -2.20
CA LEU A 115 3.27 -22.88 -2.27
C LEU A 115 2.63 -22.86 -3.65
N ASN A 116 2.34 -21.67 -4.19
CA ASN A 116 1.77 -21.51 -5.53
C ASN A 116 2.65 -22.15 -6.61
N ARG A 117 3.96 -21.84 -6.62
CA ARG A 117 4.90 -22.44 -7.58
C ARG A 117 4.98 -23.97 -7.45
N SER A 118 4.89 -24.51 -6.25
CA SER A 118 4.88 -25.97 -6.02
C SER A 118 3.63 -26.65 -6.60
N MET A 119 2.53 -25.91 -6.72
CA MET A 119 1.29 -26.37 -7.36
C MET A 119 1.24 -26.05 -8.86
N GLY A 120 2.30 -25.45 -9.43
CA GLY A 120 2.32 -25.00 -10.83
C GLY A 120 1.47 -23.74 -11.09
N LEU A 121 1.16 -22.97 -10.05
CA LEU A 121 0.43 -21.70 -10.13
C LEU A 121 1.41 -20.52 -10.19
N GLU A 122 0.93 -19.38 -10.70
CA GLU A 122 1.66 -18.12 -10.63
C GLU A 122 1.79 -17.62 -9.19
N ASP A 123 2.82 -16.83 -8.91
CA ASP A 123 3.02 -16.19 -7.61
C ASP A 123 1.76 -15.38 -7.23
N ALA A 124 1.23 -15.61 -6.03
CA ALA A 124 0.09 -14.85 -5.52
C ALA A 124 0.46 -13.38 -5.26
N TYR A 125 1.74 -13.13 -4.97
CA TYR A 125 2.30 -11.82 -4.66
C TYR A 125 3.61 -11.60 -5.46
N PRO A 126 3.54 -11.32 -6.77
CA PRO A 126 4.70 -11.28 -7.66
C PRO A 126 5.46 -9.94 -7.62
N PHE A 127 5.32 -9.13 -6.55
CA PHE A 127 5.90 -7.79 -6.50
C PHE A 127 6.81 -7.58 -5.29
N VAL A 128 7.81 -6.72 -5.50
CA VAL A 128 8.76 -6.27 -4.48
C VAL A 128 8.40 -4.85 -4.10
N LEU A 129 8.26 -4.60 -2.79
CA LEU A 129 7.99 -3.27 -2.28
C LEU A 129 9.29 -2.45 -2.29
N SER A 130 9.27 -1.29 -2.95
CA SER A 130 10.40 -0.37 -2.96
C SER A 130 10.60 0.31 -1.60
N ASP A 131 11.78 0.88 -1.36
CA ASP A 131 12.03 1.70 -0.17
C ASP A 131 11.03 2.84 0.00
N LEU A 132 10.61 3.47 -1.11
CA LEU A 132 9.60 4.53 -1.07
C LEU A 132 8.22 3.97 -0.68
N THR A 133 7.84 2.82 -1.23
CA THR A 133 6.59 2.15 -0.87
C THR A 133 6.57 1.76 0.60
N LEU A 134 7.68 1.25 1.13
CA LEU A 134 7.81 0.93 2.55
C LEU A 134 7.68 2.18 3.44
N LYS A 135 8.24 3.33 3.03
CA LYS A 135 8.05 4.62 3.74
C LYS A 135 6.58 5.05 3.73
N LYS A 136 5.89 4.90 2.60
CA LYS A 136 4.45 5.19 2.48
C LYS A 136 3.61 4.30 3.39
N LEU A 137 3.93 3.00 3.48
CA LEU A 137 3.27 2.07 4.41
C LEU A 137 3.49 2.45 5.87
N ARG A 138 4.72 2.87 6.24
CA ARG A 138 5.02 3.38 7.59
C ARG A 138 4.23 4.64 7.92
N PHE A 139 4.10 5.56 6.96
CA PHE A 139 3.27 6.75 7.13
C PHE A 139 1.79 6.38 7.38
N VAL A 140 1.20 5.49 6.57
CA VAL A 140 -0.18 5.01 6.79
C VAL A 140 -0.33 4.37 8.18
N HIS A 141 0.62 3.53 8.58
CA HIS A 141 0.58 2.87 9.87
C HIS A 141 0.63 3.86 11.04
N GLY A 142 1.54 4.84 11.00
CA GLY A 142 1.69 5.85 12.05
C GLY A 142 0.45 6.74 12.23
N LEU A 143 -0.40 6.85 11.22
CA LEU A 143 -1.71 7.52 11.32
C LEU A 143 -2.77 6.69 12.05
N ILE A 144 -2.64 5.36 12.05
CA ILE A 144 -3.60 4.42 12.66
C ILE A 144 -3.17 4.06 14.08
N TYR A 145 -1.87 3.84 14.29
CA TYR A 145 -1.25 3.50 15.57
C TYR A 145 -0.25 4.60 15.97
N PRO A 146 -0.73 5.78 16.39
CA PRO A 146 0.14 6.85 16.85
C PRO A 146 0.85 6.41 18.14
N SER A 147 2.18 6.53 18.14
CA SER A 147 3.07 6.29 19.28
C SER A 147 2.81 7.25 20.45
#